data_AF-A0A0E9XEC0-F1
#
_entry.id   AF-A0A0E9XEC0-F1
#
_cell.length_a   1.000
_cell.length_b   1.000
_cell.length_c   1.000
_cell.angle_alpha   90.00
_cell.angle_beta   90.00
_cell.angle_gamma   90.00
#
_symmetry.space_group_name_H-M   'P 1'
#
loop_
_entity.id
_entity.type
_entity.pdbx_description
1 polymer ?
#
loop_
_entity_poly.entity_id
_entity_poly.type
_entity_poly.pdbx_seq_one_letter_code
_entity_poly.pdbx_strand_id
1 'polypeptide(L)'
;MPGQSYELEDGSSSFKDFHGTRNNRFTSPEQAAKNRIQHPSNVLHFFNGQPDVSVEIFTQICEELGVKSPSNIKLFTGKSGGPGERSSSGLLEWESINDAMEALAMMNHYQMKNPNGPYPYTLKLCFSTAQHAN
;
A
#
# COMPACT_ATOMS: atom_id res chain seq x y z
N MET A 1 30.95 14.67 17.68
CA MET A 1 30.69 13.24 17.97
C MET A 1 30.02 12.63 16.74
N PRO A 2 30.57 11.59 16.11
CA PRO A 2 29.84 10.82 15.12
C PRO A 2 28.84 9.90 15.85
N GLY A 3 27.56 9.91 15.47
CA GLY A 3 26.60 8.88 15.91
C GLY A 3 25.33 9.36 16.63
N GLN A 4 25.08 10.66 16.76
CA GLN A 4 23.79 11.14 17.28
C GLN A 4 22.84 11.40 16.11
N SER A 5 21.69 10.72 16.11
CA SER A 5 20.58 11.03 15.19
C SER A 5 20.11 12.47 15.42
N TYR A 6 19.64 13.12 14.36
CA TYR A 6 19.05 14.44 14.42
C TYR A 6 17.59 14.40 13.95
N GLU A 7 16.85 15.46 14.19
CA GLU A 7 15.46 15.58 13.78
C GLU A 7 15.37 16.15 12.35
N LEU A 8 14.53 15.53 11.52
CA LEU A 8 14.18 16.01 10.19
C LEU A 8 13.10 17.11 10.29
N GLU A 9 12.82 17.78 9.18
CA GLU A 9 11.85 18.89 9.13
C GLU A 9 10.43 18.49 9.56
N ASP A 10 10.07 17.22 9.41
CA ASP A 10 8.79 16.64 9.81
C ASP A 10 8.76 16.18 11.28
N GLY A 11 9.82 16.43 12.05
CA GLY A 11 9.96 15.99 13.44
C GLY A 11 10.41 14.53 13.59
N SER A 12 10.65 13.81 12.50
CA SER A 12 11.10 12.41 12.56
C SER A 12 12.61 12.29 12.76
N SER A 13 13.07 11.16 13.29
CA SER A 13 14.49 10.89 13.46
C SER A 13 15.18 10.60 12.12
N SER A 14 16.36 11.17 11.91
CA SER A 14 17.26 10.88 10.78
C SER A 14 17.76 9.43 10.74
N PHE A 15 17.50 8.65 11.80
CA PHE A 15 17.77 7.22 11.88
C PHE A 15 16.52 6.46 12.34
N LYS A 16 16.20 5.35 11.65
CA LYS A 16 15.10 4.46 11.99
C LYS A 16 15.46 3.01 11.70
N ASP A 17 15.30 2.15 12.70
CA ASP A 17 15.47 0.70 12.55
C ASP A 17 14.14 0.04 12.18
N PHE A 18 14.15 -0.75 11.11
CA PHE A 18 13.01 -1.51 10.61
C PHE A 18 13.20 -3.03 10.74
N HIS A 19 14.26 -3.53 11.37
CA HIS A 19 14.53 -4.97 11.47
C HIS A 19 13.34 -5.76 12.03
N GLY A 20 12.69 -5.24 13.08
CA GLY A 20 11.55 -5.88 13.74
C GLY A 20 10.17 -5.59 13.15
N THR A 21 10.06 -4.85 12.03
CA THR A 21 8.73 -4.46 11.53
C THR A 21 7.94 -5.65 10.98
N ARG A 22 6.68 -5.77 11.39
CA ARG A 22 5.74 -6.79 10.89
C ARG A 22 5.40 -6.63 9.40
N ASN A 23 5.74 -5.47 8.83
CA ASN A 23 5.51 -5.16 7.43
C ASN A 23 6.61 -5.69 6.49
N ASN A 24 7.72 -6.22 7.05
CA ASN A 24 8.76 -6.86 6.25
C ASN A 24 8.20 -8.10 5.54
N ARG A 25 8.46 -8.21 4.24
CA ARG A 25 7.89 -9.25 3.38
C ARG A 25 8.85 -10.41 3.08
N PHE A 26 10.09 -10.32 3.54
CA PHE A 26 11.19 -11.24 3.23
C PHE A 26 11.85 -11.81 4.50
N THR A 27 11.11 -11.94 5.60
CA THR A 27 11.65 -12.45 6.87
C THR A 27 11.76 -13.97 6.94
N SER A 28 11.12 -14.69 6.02
CA SER A 28 11.15 -16.15 5.89
C SER A 28 11.08 -16.58 4.43
N PRO A 29 11.59 -17.77 4.04
CA PRO A 29 11.50 -18.27 2.68
C PRO A 29 10.07 -18.33 2.15
N GLU A 30 9.10 -18.70 2.99
CA GLU A 30 7.69 -18.87 2.60
C GLU A 30 7.01 -17.52 2.32
N GLN A 31 7.38 -16.48 3.07
CA GLN A 31 6.90 -15.12 2.80
C GLN A 31 7.60 -14.52 1.59
N ALA A 32 8.92 -14.68 1.49
CA ALA A 32 9.71 -14.20 0.36
C ALA A 32 9.20 -14.78 -0.98
N ALA A 33 8.87 -16.07 -1.03
CA ALA A 33 8.35 -16.74 -2.22
C ALA A 33 7.01 -16.15 -2.74
N LYS A 34 6.24 -15.46 -1.89
CA LYS A 34 4.99 -14.78 -2.28
C LYS A 34 5.24 -13.40 -2.91
N ASN A 35 6.45 -12.86 -2.81
CA ASN A 35 6.82 -11.56 -3.32
C ASN A 35 7.61 -11.71 -4.61
N ARG A 36 6.98 -11.37 -5.74
CA ARG A 36 7.67 -11.28 -7.03
C ARG A 36 8.29 -9.90 -7.16
N ILE A 37 9.59 -9.84 -7.45
CA ILE A 37 10.24 -8.58 -7.82
C ILE A 37 9.67 -8.16 -9.17
N GLN A 38 9.01 -7.01 -9.18
CA GLN A 38 8.40 -6.43 -10.37
C GLN A 38 9.12 -5.13 -10.73
N HIS A 39 9.33 -4.92 -12.02
CA HIS A 39 9.80 -3.63 -12.50
C HIS A 39 8.78 -2.54 -12.18
N PRO A 40 9.23 -1.29 -11.97
CA PRO A 40 8.31 -0.16 -11.81
C PRO A 40 7.30 -0.08 -12.95
N SER A 41 6.04 0.12 -12.60
CA SER A 41 4.92 0.30 -13.52
C SER A 41 3.99 1.39 -13.01
N ASN A 42 3.13 1.90 -13.89
CA ASN A 42 2.10 2.88 -13.53
C ASN A 42 0.88 2.21 -12.84
N VAL A 43 0.91 0.90 -12.60
CA VAL A 43 -0.16 0.14 -11.97
C VAL A 43 0.34 -0.50 -10.67
N LEU A 44 -0.30 -0.20 -9.55
CA LEU A 44 -0.05 -0.84 -8.27
C LEU A 44 -1.13 -1.89 -7.97
N HIS A 45 -0.72 -3.02 -7.39
CA HIS A 45 -1.63 -3.98 -6.80
C HIS A 45 -1.71 -3.71 -5.30
N PHE A 46 -2.92 -3.47 -4.81
CA PHE A 46 -3.19 -3.31 -3.39
C PHE A 46 -3.75 -4.58 -2.75
N PHE A 47 -3.36 -4.82 -1.50
CA PHE A 47 -3.85 -5.89 -0.65
C PHE A 47 -4.19 -5.34 0.72
N ASN A 48 -5.01 -6.09 1.46
CA ASN A 48 -5.40 -5.77 2.83
C ASN A 48 -6.09 -4.40 2.94
N GLY A 49 -6.86 -4.00 1.93
CA GLY A 49 -7.73 -2.82 2.03
C GLY A 49 -8.95 -3.11 2.91
N GLN A 50 -9.60 -2.07 3.41
CA GLN A 50 -10.86 -2.24 4.15
C GLN A 50 -11.94 -2.90 3.25
N PRO A 51 -12.85 -3.74 3.80
CA PRO A 51 -13.80 -4.52 2.99
C PRO A 51 -14.70 -3.70 2.05
N ASP A 52 -15.09 -2.51 2.48
CA ASP A 52 -15.95 -1.55 1.77
C ASP A 52 -15.14 -0.48 1.03
N VAL A 53 -13.88 -0.77 0.69
CA VAL A 53 -13.04 0.18 -0.05
C VAL A 53 -13.69 0.57 -1.37
N SER A 54 -13.71 1.88 -1.63
CA SER A 54 -14.27 2.50 -2.81
C SER A 54 -13.26 3.45 -3.45
N VAL A 55 -13.62 4.02 -4.60
CA VAL A 55 -12.80 5.01 -5.29
C VAL A 55 -12.61 6.24 -4.42
N GLU A 56 -13.67 6.69 -3.77
CA GLU A 56 -13.70 7.87 -2.90
C GLU A 56 -12.73 7.72 -1.73
N ILE A 57 -12.60 6.52 -1.16
CA ILE A 57 -11.66 6.26 -0.07
C ILE A 57 -10.21 6.42 -0.56
N PHE A 58 -9.87 5.91 -1.74
CA PHE A 58 -8.52 6.10 -2.28
C PHE A 58 -8.25 7.57 -2.64
N THR A 59 -9.23 8.27 -3.21
CA THR A 59 -9.12 9.72 -3.46
C THR A 59 -8.85 10.48 -2.16
N GLN A 60 -9.59 10.20 -1.09
CA GLN A 60 -9.39 10.85 0.21
C GLN A 60 -7.98 10.57 0.79
N ILE A 61 -7.51 9.33 0.70
CA ILE A 61 -6.15 8.95 1.15
C ILE A 61 -5.09 9.70 0.33
N CYS A 62 -5.26 9.78 -0.99
CA CYS A 62 -4.33 10.51 -1.86
C CYS A 62 -4.29 12.01 -1.52
N GLU A 63 -5.45 12.63 -1.28
CA GLU A 63 -5.55 14.03 -0.86
C GLU A 63 -4.88 14.27 0.50
N GLU A 64 -5.11 13.39 1.48
CA GLU A 64 -4.48 13.47 2.81
C GLU A 64 -2.94 13.38 2.73
N LEU A 65 -2.44 12.51 1.86
CA LEU A 65 -1.00 12.28 1.68
C LEU A 65 -0.33 13.23 0.69
N GLY A 66 -1.10 14.11 0.03
CA GLY A 66 -0.58 15.05 -0.96
C GLY A 66 -0.05 14.39 -2.24
N VAL A 67 -0.59 13.22 -2.62
CA VAL A 67 -0.23 12.51 -3.85
C VAL A 67 -1.36 12.53 -4.87
N LYS A 68 -1.04 12.31 -6.15
CA LYS A 68 -2.08 12.24 -7.18
C LYS A 68 -3.03 11.06 -6.96
N SER A 69 -4.31 11.29 -7.20
CA SER A 69 -5.32 10.23 -7.24
C SER A 69 -5.09 9.28 -8.42
N PRO A 70 -5.37 7.98 -8.27
CA PRO A 70 -5.32 7.04 -9.39
C PRO A 70 -6.35 7.44 -10.47
N SER A 71 -5.97 7.28 -11.74
CA SER A 71 -6.83 7.52 -12.90
C SER A 71 -7.85 6.39 -13.11
N ASN A 72 -7.52 5.17 -12.67
CA ASN A 72 -8.42 4.03 -12.74
C ASN A 72 -8.23 3.09 -11.55
N ILE A 73 -9.32 2.47 -11.09
CA ILE A 73 -9.33 1.56 -9.96
C ILE A 73 -10.15 0.32 -10.31
N LYS A 74 -9.51 -0.84 -10.18
CA LYS A 74 -10.17 -2.13 -10.32
C LYS A 74 -10.19 -2.86 -9.01
N LEU A 75 -11.37 -3.01 -8.41
CA LEU A 75 -11.56 -3.88 -7.26
C LEU A 75 -11.65 -5.34 -7.72
N PHE A 76 -10.89 -6.22 -7.10
CA PHE A 76 -11.02 -7.65 -7.34
C PHE A 76 -12.22 -8.18 -6.56
N THR A 77 -13.25 -8.63 -7.28
CA THR A 77 -14.28 -9.48 -6.70
C THR A 77 -13.61 -10.80 -6.36
N GLY A 78 -13.52 -11.15 -5.08
CA GLY A 78 -12.89 -12.39 -4.65
C GLY A 78 -13.41 -13.60 -5.42
N LYS A 79 -12.54 -14.59 -5.71
CA LYS A 79 -12.97 -15.95 -6.13
C LYS A 79 -13.71 -16.68 -5.00
N SER A 80 -13.95 -16.01 -3.87
CA SER A 80 -14.49 -16.56 -2.64
C SER A 80 -15.37 -15.52 -1.96
N GLY A 81 -16.40 -15.01 -2.67
CA GLY A 81 -17.53 -14.26 -2.11
C GLY A 81 -18.40 -15.08 -1.13
N GLY A 82 -17.77 -15.97 -0.37
CA GLY A 82 -18.35 -16.68 0.76
C GLY A 82 -18.05 -15.93 2.06
N PRO A 83 -18.74 -16.30 3.15
CA PRO A 83 -18.52 -15.72 4.48
C PRO A 83 -17.08 -16.00 4.94
N GLY A 84 -16.19 -15.01 4.83
CA GLY A 84 -14.79 -15.17 5.26
C GLY A 84 -13.76 -14.16 4.73
N GLU A 85 -14.03 -13.42 3.65
CA GLU A 85 -13.12 -12.37 3.19
C GLU A 85 -13.15 -11.16 4.13
N ARG A 86 -12.01 -10.93 4.82
CA ARG A 86 -11.87 -9.88 5.84
C ARG A 86 -11.27 -8.59 5.29
N SER A 87 -10.83 -8.55 4.03
CA SER A 87 -10.13 -7.41 3.43
C SER A 87 -10.21 -7.45 1.90
N SER A 88 -10.10 -6.30 1.27
CA SER A 88 -10.17 -6.14 -0.19
C SER A 88 -8.79 -6.08 -0.86
N SER A 89 -8.76 -6.40 -2.15
CA SER A 89 -7.60 -6.26 -3.04
C SER A 89 -8.02 -5.77 -4.42
N GLY A 90 -7.05 -5.30 -5.21
CA GLY A 90 -7.32 -4.75 -6.54
C GLY A 90 -6.13 -4.02 -7.15
N LEU A 91 -6.40 -3.29 -8.24
CA LEU A 91 -5.41 -2.51 -8.96
C LEU A 91 -5.74 -1.02 -8.88
N LEU A 92 -4.69 -0.21 -8.79
CA LEU A 92 -4.71 1.25 -8.85
C LEU A 92 -3.79 1.67 -9.99
N GLU A 93 -4.29 2.44 -10.95
CA GLU A 93 -3.53 2.91 -12.11
C GLU A 93 -3.33 4.42 -12.04
N TRP A 94 -2.14 4.88 -12.41
CA TRP A 94 -1.82 6.29 -12.59
C TRP A 94 -1.41 6.56 -14.04
N GLU A 95 -1.36 7.84 -14.40
CA GLU A 95 -0.93 8.29 -15.73
C GLU A 95 0.55 7.98 -16.00
N SER A 96 1.40 7.99 -14.97
CA SER A 96 2.84 7.74 -15.12
C SER A 96 3.41 6.81 -14.05
N ILE A 97 4.56 6.20 -14.37
CA ILE A 97 5.32 5.38 -13.43
C ILE A 97 5.79 6.21 -12.23
N ASN A 98 6.14 7.48 -12.45
CA ASN A 98 6.58 8.38 -11.37
C ASN A 98 5.44 8.64 -10.39
N ASP A 99 4.23 8.93 -10.87
CA ASP A 99 3.08 9.15 -10.01
C ASP A 99 2.74 7.89 -9.19
N ALA A 100 2.79 6.71 -9.81
CA ALA A 100 2.61 5.44 -9.11
C ALA A 100 3.73 5.18 -8.08
N MET A 101 4.97 5.62 -8.35
CA MET A 101 6.09 5.47 -7.42
C MET A 101 5.96 6.39 -6.21
N GLU A 102 5.57 7.65 -6.42
CA GLU A 102 5.26 8.61 -5.34
C GLU A 102 4.12 8.09 -4.47
N ALA A 103 3.03 7.65 -5.10
CA ALA A 103 1.90 7.02 -4.41
C ALA A 103 2.34 5.77 -3.65
N LEU A 104 3.17 4.89 -4.23
CA LEU A 104 3.70 3.71 -3.56
C LEU A 104 4.51 4.08 -2.30
N ALA A 105 5.35 5.10 -2.38
CA ALA A 105 6.18 5.53 -1.26
C ALA A 105 5.34 6.10 -0.10
N MET A 106 4.31 6.88 -0.42
CA MET A 106 3.49 7.58 0.57
C MET A 106 2.34 6.74 1.12
N MET A 107 1.69 5.93 0.28
CA MET A 107 0.47 5.19 0.64
C MET A 107 0.76 3.79 1.20
N ASN A 108 1.92 3.19 0.92
CA ASN A 108 2.19 1.83 1.37
C ASN A 108 2.26 1.78 2.91
N HIS A 109 1.50 0.86 3.49
CA HIS A 109 1.27 0.73 4.93
C HIS A 109 0.40 1.83 5.56
N TYR A 110 -0.35 2.60 4.77
CA TYR A 110 -1.40 3.48 5.28
C TYR A 110 -2.39 2.69 6.14
N GLN A 111 -2.82 3.28 7.26
CA GLN A 111 -3.70 2.64 8.24
C GLN A 111 -5.16 2.97 7.94
N MET A 112 -5.80 2.14 7.11
CA MET A 112 -7.21 2.29 6.76
C MET A 112 -8.11 1.93 7.95
N LYS A 113 -9.29 2.57 8.03
CA LYS A 113 -10.23 2.40 9.13
C LYS A 113 -10.76 0.97 9.18
N ASN A 114 -10.94 0.46 10.40
CA ASN A 114 -11.62 -0.82 10.63
C ASN A 114 -12.85 -0.58 11.51
N PRO A 115 -14.06 -0.47 10.94
CA PRO A 115 -15.27 -0.25 11.74
C PRO A 115 -15.66 -1.48 12.58
N ASN A 116 -15.15 -2.66 12.24
CA ASN A 116 -15.56 -3.94 12.81
C ASN A 116 -14.53 -4.52 13.80
N GLY A 117 -13.47 -3.80 14.12
CA GLY A 117 -12.41 -4.31 14.98
C GLY A 117 -11.47 -3.24 15.52
N PRO A 118 -10.66 -3.61 16.53
CA PRO A 118 -9.81 -2.65 17.24
C PRO A 118 -8.55 -2.23 16.46
N TYR A 119 -8.19 -2.96 15.40
CA TYR A 119 -6.96 -2.72 14.64
C TYR A 119 -7.25 -2.26 13.21
N PRO A 120 -6.59 -1.20 12.72
CA PRO A 120 -6.73 -0.73 11.35
C PRO A 120 -6.25 -1.75 10.32
N TYR A 121 -6.70 -1.57 9.08
CA TYR A 121 -6.20 -2.31 7.93
C TYR A 121 -4.94 -1.64 7.40
N THR A 122 -3.78 -2.27 7.57
CA THR A 122 -2.53 -1.79 6.97
C THR A 122 -2.52 -2.09 5.47
N LEU A 123 -2.72 -1.07 4.63
CA LEU A 123 -2.71 -1.18 3.18
C LEU A 123 -1.35 -1.70 2.70
N LYS A 124 -1.33 -2.66 1.76
CA LYS A 124 -0.08 -3.19 1.19
C LYS A 124 -0.06 -2.99 -0.30
N LEU A 125 0.97 -2.33 -0.80
CA LEU A 125 1.13 -2.05 -2.22
C LEU A 125 2.35 -2.78 -2.81
N CYS A 126 2.29 -3.13 -4.09
CA CYS A 126 3.44 -3.48 -4.91
C CYS A 126 3.16 -3.14 -6.38
N PHE A 127 4.19 -3.09 -7.21
CA PHE A 127 4.00 -2.97 -8.66
C PHE A 127 3.23 -4.17 -9.22
N SER A 128 2.36 -3.90 -10.18
CA SER A 128 1.60 -4.89 -10.93
C SER A 128 2.22 -5.13 -12.30
N THR A 129 2.10 -6.36 -12.81
CA THR A 129 2.39 -6.69 -14.21
C THR A 129 1.24 -6.35 -15.15
N ALA A 130 0.08 -5.96 -14.61
CA ALA A 130 -1.04 -5.52 -15.42
C ALA A 130 -0.67 -4.21 -16.13
N GLN A 131 -1.08 -4.09 -17.39
CA GLN A 131 -0.87 -2.87 -18.18
C GLN A 131 -1.87 -1.78 -17.79
N HIS A 132 -3.07 -2.16 -17.38
CA HIS A 132 -4.17 -1.26 -17.00
C HIS A 132 -4.98 -1.83 -15.83
N ALA A 133 -5.66 -0.96 -15.09
CA ALA A 133 -6.63 -1.31 -14.05
C ALA A 133 -8.07 -1.35 -14.62
N ASN A 134 -8.28 -2.12 -15.70
CA ASN A 134 -9.60 -2.38 -16.32
C ASN A 134 -10.19 -3.70 -15.87
#